data_AF-A0A3S0ZZA0-F1
#
_entry.id   AF-A0A3S0ZZA0-F1
#
_cell.length_a   1.000
_cell.length_b   1.000
_cell.length_c   1.000
_cell.angle_alpha   90.00
_cell.angle_beta   90.00
_cell.angle_gamma   90.00
#
_symmetry.space_group_name_H-M   'P 1'
#
loop_
_entity.id
_entity.type
_entity.pdbx_description
1 polymer ?
#
loop_
_entity_poly.entity_id
_entity_poly.type
_entity_poly.pdbx_seq_one_letter_code
_entity_poly.pdbx_strand_id
1 'polypeptide(L)'
;MYPYSVSGYDSNNNKLSTCSRETISRVLNVKGPNCFGAKEFDESTLCGNSRIDVENNEACDAGLLGRFNLDQCCTSYCSLIEAATCSPLNYECCTNCQTSSRGTVCRQANNVDCLKT
;
A
#
# COMPACT_ATOMS: atom_id res chain seq x y z
N MET A 1 16.98 4.17 13.82
CA MET A 1 17.77 3.03 14.34
C MET A 1 18.24 3.31 15.76
N TYR A 2 17.30 3.61 16.66
CA TYR A 2 17.60 3.79 18.07
C TYR A 2 17.52 2.40 18.74
N PRO A 3 18.46 2.03 19.62
CA PRO A 3 18.49 0.69 20.19
C PRO A 3 17.39 0.42 21.23
N TYR A 4 16.68 1.46 21.67
CA TYR A 4 15.57 1.35 22.62
C TYR A 4 14.24 1.75 21.97
N SER A 5 13.13 1.47 22.67
CA SER A 5 11.80 1.86 22.21
C SER A 5 11.69 3.38 22.07
N VAL A 6 10.87 3.79 21.09
CA VAL A 6 10.53 5.19 20.84
C VAL A 6 9.01 5.31 20.77
N SER A 7 8.48 6.48 21.13
CA SER A 7 7.04 6.74 21.12
C SER A 7 6.49 6.97 19.71
N GLY A 8 7.34 7.39 18.77
CA GLY A 8 6.97 7.75 17.41
C GLY A 8 6.55 9.21 17.22
N TYR A 9 6.46 10.00 18.30
CA TYR A 9 5.98 11.38 18.27
C TYR A 9 7.07 12.43 18.06
N ASP A 10 8.34 12.07 18.24
CA ASP A 10 9.45 13.02 18.08
C ASP A 10 9.79 13.22 16.60
N SER A 11 10.25 14.42 16.26
CA SER A 11 10.51 14.87 14.88
C SER A 11 11.54 14.05 14.09
N ASN A 12 12.30 13.19 14.77
CA ASN A 12 13.32 12.33 14.17
C ASN A 12 12.93 10.86 14.14
N ASN A 13 11.77 10.47 14.68
CA ASN A 13 11.33 9.06 14.68
C ASN A 13 11.00 8.56 13.27
N ASN A 14 10.69 9.45 12.33
CA ASN A 14 10.47 9.15 10.92
C ASN A 14 11.71 9.39 10.03
N LYS A 15 12.89 9.66 10.61
CA LYS A 15 14.11 9.98 9.86
C LYS A 15 15.26 9.04 10.22
N LEU A 16 16.06 8.71 9.23
CA LEU A 16 17.34 8.02 9.44
C LEU A 16 18.41 9.02 9.86
N SER A 17 19.20 8.66 10.87
CA SER A 17 20.40 9.40 11.26
C SER A 17 21.46 9.33 10.17
N THR A 18 22.44 10.24 10.22
CA THR A 18 23.57 10.24 9.28
C THR A 18 24.30 8.90 9.27
N CYS A 19 24.58 8.32 10.44
CA CYS A 19 25.23 7.01 10.55
C CYS A 19 24.42 5.91 9.85
N SER A 20 23.09 5.88 10.04
CA SER A 20 22.25 4.88 9.37
C SER A 20 22.26 5.06 7.85
N ARG A 21 22.15 6.29 7.34
CA ARG A 21 22.17 6.56 5.90
C ARG A 21 23.48 6.13 5.25
N GLU A 22 24.61 6.40 5.91
CA GLU A 22 25.93 5.99 5.42
C GLU A 22 26.07 4.46 5.33
N THR A 23 25.69 3.75 6.39
CA THR A 23 25.76 2.28 6.40
C THR A 23 24.83 1.67 5.35
N ILE A 24 23.60 2.17 5.23
CA ILE A 24 22.64 1.71 4.21
C ILE A 24 23.20 1.97 2.80
N SER A 25 23.74 3.16 2.54
CA SER A 25 24.34 3.49 1.24
C SER A 25 25.47 2.55 0.86
N ARG A 26 26.38 2.20 1.78
CA ARG A 26 27.45 1.23 1.53
C ARG A 26 26.91 -0.13 1.11
N VAL A 27 25.86 -0.60 1.80
CA VAL A 27 25.23 -1.90 1.48
C VAL A 27 24.53 -1.83 0.13
N LEU A 28 23.77 -0.77 -0.15
CA LEU A 28 23.06 -0.60 -1.42
C LEU A 28 24.03 -0.53 -2.61
N ASN A 29 25.17 0.14 -2.47
CA ASN A 29 26.16 0.22 -3.56
C ASN A 29 26.80 -1.13 -3.90
N VAL A 30 26.99 -2.01 -2.91
CA VAL A 30 27.65 -3.30 -3.12
C VAL A 30 26.65 -4.41 -3.45
N LYS A 31 25.49 -4.41 -2.81
CA LYS A 31 24.51 -5.51 -2.89
C LYS A 31 23.27 -5.17 -3.69
N GLY A 32 22.94 -3.89 -3.85
CA GLY A 32 21.78 -3.43 -4.62
C GLY A 32 21.76 -3.99 -6.04
N PRO A 33 22.84 -3.88 -6.82
CA PRO A 33 22.86 -4.39 -8.19
C PRO A 33 22.61 -5.91 -8.34
N ASN A 34 22.74 -6.69 -7.25
CA ASN A 34 22.54 -8.14 -7.32
C ASN A 34 21.07 -8.55 -7.47
N CYS A 35 20.12 -7.73 -7.00
CA CYS A 35 18.70 -8.08 -7.02
C CYS A 35 17.73 -6.90 -7.10
N PHE A 36 18.20 -5.66 -7.08
CA PHE A 36 17.34 -4.49 -7.31
C PHE A 36 17.25 -4.28 -8.83
N GLY A 37 16.03 -4.33 -9.36
CA GLY A 37 15.74 -3.97 -10.74
C GLY A 37 15.46 -2.48 -10.90
N ALA A 38 15.41 -2.03 -12.15
CA ALA A 38 14.77 -0.76 -12.47
C ALA A 38 13.31 -0.80 -12.02
N LYS A 39 12.77 0.34 -11.59
CA LYS A 39 11.37 0.46 -11.14
C LYS A 39 10.38 -0.02 -12.22
N GLU A 40 10.72 0.23 -13.48
CA GLU A 40 9.97 -0.12 -14.69
C GLU A 40 10.05 -1.63 -15.05
N PHE A 41 10.93 -2.42 -14.43
CA PHE A 41 11.15 -3.81 -14.83
C PHE A 41 10.09 -4.79 -14.27
N ASP A 42 9.17 -4.30 -13.43
CA ASP A 42 8.20 -5.10 -12.66
C ASP A 42 6.75 -4.59 -12.86
N GLU A 43 6.46 -3.81 -13.92
CA GLU A 43 5.12 -3.21 -14.12
C GLU A 43 3.98 -4.24 -14.20
N SER A 44 4.26 -5.47 -14.64
CA SER A 44 3.29 -6.57 -14.70
C SER A 44 3.29 -7.47 -13.46
N THR A 45 4.25 -7.29 -12.56
CA THR A 45 4.52 -8.25 -11.46
C THR A 45 4.06 -7.71 -10.10
N LEU A 46 3.73 -6.42 -9.99
CA LEU A 46 3.15 -5.80 -8.80
C LEU A 46 1.67 -6.11 -8.58
N CYS A 47 0.87 -6.25 -9.64
CA CYS A 47 -0.56 -6.58 -9.50
C CYS A 47 -0.76 -7.83 -8.65
N GLY A 48 -1.54 -7.80 -7.58
CA GLY A 48 -1.73 -8.93 -6.67
C GLY A 48 -0.93 -8.84 -5.37
N ASN A 49 -0.23 -7.73 -5.12
CA ASN A 49 0.43 -7.41 -3.86
C ASN A 49 -0.50 -6.67 -2.87
N SER A 50 -1.77 -6.47 -3.25
CA SER A 50 -2.81 -5.75 -2.51
C SER A 50 -2.58 -4.24 -2.37
N ARG A 51 -1.77 -3.64 -3.24
CA ARG A 51 -1.49 -2.20 -3.29
C ARG A 51 -1.69 -1.69 -4.70
N ILE A 52 -2.60 -0.72 -4.84
CA ILE A 52 -2.83 -0.05 -6.12
C ILE A 52 -1.57 0.69 -6.54
N ASP A 53 -1.03 0.32 -7.68
CA ASP A 53 0.03 1.05 -8.36
C ASP A 53 -0.54 2.02 -9.41
N VAL A 54 -0.50 3.32 -9.08
CA VAL A 54 -1.03 4.38 -9.94
C VAL A 54 -0.13 4.62 -11.16
N GLU A 55 1.18 4.36 -11.08
CA GLU A 55 2.09 4.53 -12.21
C GLU A 55 1.82 3.48 -13.30
N ASN A 56 1.35 2.30 -12.90
CA ASN A 56 0.97 1.19 -13.77
C ASN A 56 -0.52 1.19 -14.17
N ASN A 57 -1.25 2.27 -13.87
CA ASN A 57 -2.69 2.41 -14.15
C ASN A 57 -3.56 1.32 -13.52
N GLU A 58 -3.18 0.77 -12.36
CA GLU A 58 -4.04 -0.14 -11.62
C GLU A 58 -5.25 0.62 -11.08
N ALA A 59 -6.45 0.08 -11.31
CA ALA A 59 -7.69 0.63 -10.75
C ALA A 59 -8.06 -0.02 -9.41
N CYS A 60 -7.52 -1.22 -9.15
CA CYS A 60 -7.68 -1.98 -7.92
C CYS A 60 -6.57 -3.02 -7.79
N ASP A 61 -6.32 -3.51 -6.59
CA ASP A 61 -5.50 -4.70 -6.37
C ASP A 61 -6.11 -5.53 -5.23
N ALA A 62 -6.84 -6.59 -5.61
CA ALA A 62 -7.46 -7.52 -4.68
C ALA A 62 -6.51 -8.64 -4.19
N GLY A 63 -5.21 -8.46 -4.37
CA GLY A 63 -4.21 -9.44 -3.98
C GLY A 63 -4.31 -10.74 -4.78
N LEU A 64 -4.04 -11.86 -4.11
CA LEU A 64 -4.16 -13.20 -4.70
C LEU A 64 -5.59 -13.52 -5.18
N LEU A 65 -6.62 -13.01 -4.50
CA LEU A 65 -8.01 -13.25 -4.92
C LEU A 65 -8.30 -12.60 -6.28
N GLY A 66 -7.81 -11.37 -6.48
CA GLY A 66 -7.86 -10.70 -7.78
C GLY A 66 -7.14 -11.51 -8.85
N ARG A 67 -5.89 -11.94 -8.58
CA ARG A 67 -5.08 -12.77 -9.51
C ARG A 67 -5.79 -14.05 -9.98
N PHE A 68 -6.58 -14.68 -9.12
CA PHE A 68 -7.35 -15.89 -9.45
C PHE A 68 -8.76 -15.60 -9.99
N ASN A 69 -9.12 -14.34 -10.25
CA ASN A 69 -10.47 -13.89 -10.63
C ASN A 69 -11.55 -14.37 -9.64
N LEU A 70 -11.21 -14.42 -8.35
CA LEU A 70 -12.12 -14.77 -7.26
C LEU A 70 -12.67 -13.53 -6.53
N ASP A 71 -12.09 -12.35 -6.78
CA ASP A 71 -12.64 -11.09 -6.29
C ASP A 71 -13.79 -10.61 -7.18
N GLN A 72 -14.86 -10.13 -6.54
CA GLN A 72 -16.08 -9.71 -7.19
C GLN A 72 -16.03 -8.28 -7.75
N CYS A 73 -15.01 -7.50 -7.40
CA CYS A 73 -14.86 -6.09 -7.80
C CYS A 73 -13.63 -5.85 -8.70
N CYS A 74 -12.63 -6.71 -8.61
CA CYS A 74 -11.32 -6.55 -9.21
C CYS A 74 -10.92 -7.79 -10.03
N THR A 75 -10.47 -7.56 -11.25
CA THR A 75 -10.01 -8.61 -12.17
C THR A 75 -8.57 -9.05 -11.89
N SER A 76 -8.12 -10.14 -12.51
CA SER A 76 -6.73 -10.62 -12.47
C SER A 76 -5.71 -9.68 -13.11
N TYR A 77 -6.17 -8.62 -13.75
CA TYR A 77 -5.34 -7.59 -14.38
C TYR A 77 -5.38 -6.27 -13.60
N CYS A 78 -5.72 -6.31 -12.30
CA CYS A 78 -5.78 -5.14 -11.42
C CYS A 78 -6.64 -3.99 -11.97
N SER A 79 -7.68 -4.38 -12.70
CA SER A 79 -8.69 -3.50 -13.27
C SER A 79 -10.03 -3.78 -12.60
N LEU A 80 -10.80 -2.73 -12.33
CA LEU A 80 -12.17 -2.87 -11.84
C LEU A 80 -13.04 -3.55 -12.89
N ILE A 81 -14.03 -4.31 -12.44
CA ILE A 81 -15.10 -4.78 -13.35
C ILE A 81 -15.98 -3.61 -13.79
N GLU A 82 -16.70 -3.76 -14.92
CA GLU A 82 -17.41 -2.65 -15.61
C GLU A 82 -18.36 -1.83 -14.71
N ALA A 83 -19.06 -2.48 -13.76
CA ALA A 83 -19.99 -1.81 -12.86
C ALA A 83 -19.35 -1.34 -11.54
N ALA A 84 -18.10 -1.70 -11.24
CA ALA A 84 -17.45 -1.38 -9.98
C ALA A 84 -16.82 0.03 -10.01
N THR A 85 -17.00 0.78 -8.93
CA THR A 85 -16.31 2.08 -8.73
C THR A 85 -15.13 1.98 -7.77
N CYS A 86 -15.02 0.86 -7.03
CA CYS A 86 -13.98 0.62 -6.04
C CYS A 86 -13.83 -0.88 -5.73
N SER A 87 -12.75 -1.25 -5.04
CA SER A 87 -12.57 -2.57 -4.42
C SER A 87 -12.51 -2.47 -2.88
N PRO A 88 -13.24 -3.33 -2.13
CA PRO A 88 -13.25 -3.32 -0.66
C PRO A 88 -11.91 -3.71 -0.03
N LEU A 89 -11.02 -4.35 -0.79
CA LEU A 89 -9.67 -4.67 -0.30
C LEU A 89 -8.72 -3.48 -0.33
N ASN A 90 -9.01 -2.45 -1.13
CA ASN A 90 -8.19 -1.26 -1.21
C ASN A 90 -8.79 -0.05 -0.49
N TYR A 91 -10.12 0.00 -0.35
CA TYR A 91 -10.82 1.15 0.23
C TYR A 91 -11.84 0.71 1.29
N GLU A 92 -11.69 1.21 2.51
CA GLU A 92 -12.61 0.92 3.64
C GLU A 92 -14.04 1.42 3.38
N CYS A 93 -14.21 2.48 2.58
CA CYS A 93 -15.51 3.03 2.17
C CYS A 93 -16.08 2.39 0.91
N CYS A 94 -15.73 1.13 0.61
CA CYS A 94 -16.25 0.42 -0.53
C CYS A 94 -17.16 -0.70 -0.07
N THR A 95 -18.42 -0.70 -0.54
CA THR A 95 -19.42 -1.71 -0.19
C THR A 95 -20.04 -2.23 -1.49
N ASN A 96 -20.05 -3.54 -1.70
CA ASN A 96 -20.58 -4.17 -2.92
C ASN A 96 -20.02 -3.54 -4.20
N CYS A 97 -18.70 -3.31 -4.23
CA CYS A 97 -17.97 -2.67 -5.34
C CYS A 97 -18.39 -1.22 -5.65
N GLN A 98 -19.17 -0.59 -4.78
CA GLN A 98 -19.62 0.80 -4.90
C GLN A 98 -19.05 1.65 -3.78
N THR A 99 -18.72 2.90 -4.10
CA THR A 99 -18.34 3.87 -3.08
C THR A 99 -19.54 4.10 -2.17
N SER A 100 -19.35 3.94 -0.86
CA SER A 100 -20.41 4.16 0.12
C SER A 100 -20.94 5.61 0.05
N SER A 101 -22.21 5.80 0.43
CA SER A 101 -22.82 7.12 0.42
C SER A 101 -22.15 8.08 1.40
N ARG A 102 -22.26 9.37 1.13
CA ARG A 102 -21.71 10.40 2.02
C ARG A 102 -22.32 10.25 3.42
N GLY A 103 -21.47 10.21 4.44
CA GLY A 103 -21.87 10.03 5.84
C GLY A 103 -21.81 8.57 6.32
N THR A 104 -21.53 7.60 5.45
CA THR A 104 -21.22 6.24 5.89
C THR A 104 -19.94 6.22 6.73
N VAL A 105 -19.99 5.59 7.90
CA VAL A 105 -18.82 5.36 8.76
C VAL A 105 -18.05 4.15 8.23
N CYS A 106 -16.92 4.40 7.57
CA CYS A 106 -16.09 3.34 6.99
C CYS A 106 -15.05 2.79 7.98
N ARG A 107 -14.67 3.62 8.97
CA ARG A 107 -13.79 3.24 10.07
C ARG A 107 -14.42 3.69 11.37
N GLN A 108 -14.65 2.74 12.27
CA GLN A 108 -15.21 3.03 13.59
C GLN A 108 -14.20 3.78 14.44
N ALA A 109 -14.71 4.68 15.29
CA ALA A 109 -13.89 5.29 16.33
C ALA A 109 -13.42 4.20 17.31
N ASN A 110 -12.16 4.26 17.71
CA ASN A 110 -11.60 3.37 18.71
C ASN A 110 -11.23 4.20 19.95
N ASN A 111 -11.53 3.69 21.14
CA ASN A 111 -11.30 4.39 22.41
C ASN A 111 -9.81 4.62 22.73
N VAL A 112 -8.89 4.02 21.96
CA VAL A 112 -7.44 4.25 22.05
C VAL A 112 -6.91 5.22 20.99
N ASP A 113 -7.68 5.51 19.93
CA ASP A 113 -7.25 6.36 18.81
C ASP A 113 -7.89 7.75 18.94
N CYS A 114 -7.13 8.71 19.46
CA CYS A 114 -7.54 10.12 19.41
C CYS A 114 -7.28 10.68 17.99
N LEU A 115 -8.33 10.89 17.21
CA LEU A 115 -8.23 11.56 15.93
C LEU A 115 -7.91 13.05 16.16
N LYS A 116 -6.82 13.55 15.55
CA LYS A 116 -6.58 15.00 15.49
C LYS A 116 -7.66 15.62 14.62
N THR A 117 -8.51 16.45 15.23
CA THR A 117 -9.48 17.33 14.55
C THR A 117 -8.80 18.45 13.81
#